data_AF-A0A2E3CWE6-F1
#
_entry.id   AF-A0A2E3CWE6-F1
#
_cell.length_a   1.000
_cell.length_b   1.000
_cell.length_c   1.000
_cell.angle_alpha   90.00
_cell.angle_beta   90.00
_cell.angle_gamma   90.00
#
_symmetry.space_group_name_H-M   'P 1'
#
loop_
_entity.id
_entity.type
_entity.pdbx_description
1 polymer ?
#
loop_
_entity_poly.entity_id
_entity_poly.type
_entity_poly.pdbx_seq_one_letter_code
_entity_poly.pdbx_strand_id
1 'polypeptide(L)'
;MSWDLICLKPHEHRAEGEETYACLYKSLNRIEKEGVHALQLVVRVVPLPIVAGTGSEKRLVTMEESLFKAIADLNEGKVMFDIAGADAALPSLLRGGGLGSLAASELIQWAQQQYSDFGVVSGRASSAILNYPNSESIAVHTLKKLGFTVGRSPKGGLQFSAERVGQLSTHVNTNKVETATPSTWFNNIMQDNLNMARQVKSLTDEVSLLKEQLYQTSSQKRSSIPMASGLLMGVVAGAALASMLFGI
;
A
#
# COMPACT_ATOMS: atom_id res chain seq x y z
N MET A 1 17.49 -5.50 -14.53
CA MET A 1 16.41 -5.55 -13.52
C MET A 1 16.87 -4.76 -12.31
N SER A 2 16.02 -3.89 -11.78
CA SER A 2 16.31 -3.07 -10.59
C SER A 2 15.11 -3.06 -9.66
N TRP A 3 15.28 -2.58 -8.44
CA TRP A 3 14.18 -2.39 -7.50
C TRP A 3 14.43 -1.18 -6.62
N ASP A 4 13.36 -0.52 -6.21
CA ASP A 4 13.39 0.60 -5.28
C ASP A 4 12.50 0.31 -4.07
N LEU A 5 12.99 0.63 -2.88
CA LEU A 5 12.18 0.61 -1.67
C LEU A 5 11.50 1.96 -1.47
N ILE A 6 10.19 1.95 -1.30
CA ILE A 6 9.39 3.16 -1.19
C ILE A 6 8.66 3.15 0.15
N CYS A 7 8.74 4.25 0.88
CA CYS A 7 7.91 4.54 2.03
C CYS A 7 6.70 5.38 1.61
N LEU A 8 5.53 4.98 2.08
CA LEU A 8 4.28 5.70 2.00
C LEU A 8 3.97 6.31 3.36
N LYS A 9 4.03 7.64 3.40
CA LYS A 9 3.66 8.41 4.58
C LYS A 9 2.15 8.38 4.80
N PRO A 10 1.71 8.42 6.06
CA PRO A 10 0.29 8.50 6.36
C PRO A 10 -0.32 9.80 5.84
N HIS A 11 -1.63 9.76 5.62
CA HIS A 11 -2.34 10.94 5.15
C HIS A 11 -2.42 11.98 6.28
N GLU A 12 -2.03 13.23 6.01
CA GLU A 12 -2.05 14.36 6.97
C GLU A 12 -3.42 14.63 7.65
N HIS A 13 -4.50 14.01 7.18
CA HIS A 13 -5.87 14.19 7.68
C HIS A 13 -6.48 12.91 8.26
N ARG A 14 -5.67 11.85 8.42
CA ARG A 14 -6.06 10.63 9.14
C ARG A 14 -5.02 10.39 10.23
N ALA A 15 -5.42 10.58 11.48
CA ALA A 15 -4.58 10.32 12.65
C ALA A 15 -4.16 8.84 12.77
N GLU A 16 -4.84 7.93 12.05
CA GLU A 16 -4.66 6.46 12.12
C GLU A 16 -4.02 5.88 10.84
N GLY A 17 -3.22 6.65 10.12
CA GLY A 17 -2.39 6.09 9.04
C GLY A 17 -1.05 5.64 9.60
N GLU A 18 -0.65 4.40 9.36
CA GLU A 18 0.71 3.93 9.64
C GLU A 18 1.56 4.00 8.37
N GLU A 19 2.86 4.22 8.52
CA GLU A 19 3.81 4.20 7.39
C GLU A 19 3.80 2.83 6.74
N THR A 20 3.64 2.79 5.42
CA THR A 20 3.64 1.54 4.64
C THR A 20 4.83 1.51 3.70
N TYR A 21 5.44 0.36 3.50
CA TYR A 21 6.57 0.17 2.60
C TYR A 21 6.17 -0.69 1.41
N ALA A 22 6.70 -0.39 0.24
CA ALA A 22 6.51 -1.18 -0.96
C ALA A 22 7.81 -1.25 -1.77
N CYS A 23 8.04 -2.39 -2.41
CA CYS A 23 9.10 -2.57 -3.40
C CYS A 23 8.56 -2.32 -4.80
N LEU A 24 9.21 -1.45 -5.56
CA LEU A 24 8.96 -1.26 -6.98
C LEU A 24 10.02 -2.03 -7.78
N TYR A 25 9.65 -3.19 -8.31
CA TYR A 25 10.52 -3.97 -9.19
C TYR A 25 10.39 -3.52 -10.63
N LYS A 26 11.52 -3.25 -11.29
CA LYS A 26 11.59 -2.78 -12.66
C LYS A 26 12.32 -3.81 -13.53
N SER A 27 11.67 -4.29 -14.58
CA SER A 27 12.27 -5.22 -15.54
C SER A 27 12.01 -4.81 -16.97
N LEU A 28 13.02 -4.95 -17.82
CA LEU A 28 12.94 -4.67 -19.24
C LEU A 28 13.06 -5.99 -20.00
N ASN A 29 12.04 -6.29 -20.79
CA ASN A 29 11.95 -7.51 -21.58
C ASN A 29 11.96 -7.15 -23.07
N ARG A 30 12.69 -7.93 -23.86
CA ARG A 30 12.63 -7.87 -25.32
C ARG A 30 11.64 -8.92 -25.82
N ILE A 31 10.73 -8.50 -26.69
CA ILE A 31 9.71 -9.36 -27.29
C ILE A 31 10.02 -9.45 -28.78
N GLU A 32 10.43 -10.64 -29.22
CA GLU A 32 10.68 -10.96 -30.63
C GLU A 32 9.86 -12.19 -31.00
N LYS A 33 8.73 -11.98 -31.66
CA LYS A 33 7.86 -13.08 -32.11
C LYS A 33 7.09 -12.66 -33.35
N GLU A 34 7.02 -13.53 -34.36
CA GLU A 34 6.12 -13.36 -35.52
C GLU A 34 6.25 -11.98 -36.22
N GLY A 35 7.48 -11.45 -36.35
CA GLY A 35 7.74 -10.15 -36.97
C GLY A 35 7.50 -8.94 -36.06
N VAL A 36 7.06 -9.14 -34.82
CA VAL A 36 6.96 -8.08 -33.80
C VAL A 36 8.32 -7.88 -33.15
N HIS A 37 8.82 -6.63 -33.21
CA HIS A 37 10.00 -6.18 -32.47
C HIS A 37 9.56 -5.15 -31.44
N ALA A 38 9.46 -5.58 -30.18
CA ALA A 38 9.00 -4.71 -29.11
C ALA A 38 9.88 -4.78 -27.86
N LEU A 39 9.91 -3.69 -27.12
CA LEU A 39 10.52 -3.60 -25.80
C LEU A 39 9.44 -3.32 -24.77
N GLN A 40 9.40 -4.11 -23.72
CA GLN A 40 8.44 -3.99 -22.64
C GLN A 40 9.14 -3.63 -21.34
N LEU A 41 8.86 -2.44 -20.81
CA LEU A 41 9.18 -2.12 -19.42
C LEU A 41 8.01 -2.54 -18.54
N VAL A 42 8.33 -3.26 -17.45
CA VAL A 42 7.39 -3.70 -16.44
C VAL A 42 7.80 -3.10 -15.11
N VAL A 43 6.85 -2.44 -14.43
CA VAL A 43 7.00 -1.95 -13.06
C VAL A 43 5.98 -2.68 -12.19
N ARG A 44 6.48 -3.54 -11.30
CA ARG A 44 5.67 -4.30 -10.35
C ARG A 44 5.78 -3.66 -8.96
N VAL A 45 4.66 -3.19 -8.44
CA VAL A 45 4.53 -2.67 -7.07
C VAL A 45 4.16 -3.84 -6.17
N VAL A 46 5.06 -4.21 -5.27
CA VAL A 46 4.87 -5.26 -4.28
C VAL A 46 4.85 -4.61 -2.90
N PRO A 47 3.68 -4.50 -2.25
CA PRO A 47 3.60 -3.99 -0.89
C PRO A 47 4.31 -4.95 0.06
N LEU A 48 5.09 -4.41 0.97
CA LEU A 48 5.73 -5.20 2.01
C LEU A 48 4.73 -5.39 3.16
N PRO A 49 4.52 -6.63 3.63
CA PRO A 49 3.69 -6.86 4.80
C PRO A 49 4.36 -6.17 5.99
N ILE A 50 3.74 -5.10 6.47
CA ILE A 50 4.16 -4.48 7.72
C ILE A 50 3.18 -4.93 8.79
N VAL A 51 3.76 -5.36 9.89
CA VAL A 51 3.07 -5.54 11.15
C VAL A 51 2.91 -4.16 11.76
N ALA A 52 1.91 -3.44 11.27
CA ALA A 52 1.64 -2.08 11.69
C ALA A 52 0.64 -2.15 12.86
N GLY A 53 0.99 -1.49 13.97
CA GLY A 53 0.20 -1.43 15.18
C GLY A 53 0.98 -0.82 16.34
N THR A 54 0.71 0.44 16.65
CA THR A 54 0.98 1.01 17.98
C THR A 54 -0.15 0.61 18.94
N GLY A 55 -0.19 -0.67 19.33
CA GLY A 55 -1.21 -1.23 20.22
C GLY A 55 -1.38 -2.74 20.10
N SER A 56 -2.38 -3.30 20.78
CA SER A 56 -2.68 -4.74 20.78
C SER A 56 -3.22 -5.29 19.45
N GLU A 57 -3.57 -4.43 18.49
CA GLU A 57 -4.03 -4.84 17.17
C GLU A 57 -2.97 -4.57 16.11
N LYS A 58 -2.13 -5.57 15.88
CA LYS A 58 -1.30 -5.66 14.69
C LYS A 58 -2.18 -6.02 13.51
N ARG A 59 -2.30 -5.14 12.52
CA ARG A 59 -3.02 -5.46 11.28
C ARG A 59 -2.02 -5.65 10.15
N LEU A 60 -2.02 -6.83 9.55
CA LEU A 60 -1.43 -7.06 8.24
C LEU A 60 -2.24 -6.25 7.22
N VAL A 61 -1.70 -5.13 6.76
CA VAL A 61 -2.29 -4.43 5.62
C VAL A 61 -1.85 -5.16 4.35
N THR A 62 -2.67 -6.10 3.90
CA THR A 62 -2.50 -6.73 2.59
C THR A 62 -2.95 -5.74 1.53
N MET A 63 -2.01 -5.07 0.88
CA MET A 63 -2.25 -4.45 -0.42
C MET A 63 -1.99 -5.51 -1.49
N GLU A 64 -2.78 -5.51 -2.57
CA GLU A 64 -2.56 -6.43 -3.69
C GLU A 64 -1.36 -5.97 -4.54
N GLU A 65 -0.59 -6.94 -5.03
CA GLU A 65 0.47 -6.66 -6.00
C GLU A 65 -0.13 -6.00 -7.25
N SER A 66 0.58 -5.02 -7.79
CA SER A 66 0.11 -4.26 -8.95
C SER A 66 1.15 -4.21 -10.04
N LEU A 67 0.72 -4.39 -11.28
CA LEU A 67 1.58 -4.51 -12.43
C LEU A 67 1.28 -3.42 -13.44
N PHE A 68 2.30 -2.63 -13.76
CA PHE A 68 2.24 -1.55 -14.74
C PHE A 68 3.20 -1.88 -15.87
N LYS A 69 2.80 -1.64 -17.12
CA LYS A 69 3.64 -1.94 -18.29
C LYS A 69 3.63 -0.80 -19.29
N ALA A 70 4.76 -0.59 -19.94
CA ALA A 70 4.86 0.16 -21.19
C ALA A 70 5.47 -0.74 -22.25
N ILE A 71 4.85 -0.80 -23.42
CA ILE A 71 5.29 -1.63 -24.55
C ILE A 71 5.58 -0.68 -25.71
N ALA A 72 6.85 -0.57 -26.09
CA ALA A 72 7.29 0.15 -27.27
C ALA A 72 7.38 -0.83 -28.44
N ASP A 73 6.54 -0.62 -29.45
CA ASP A 73 6.63 -1.29 -30.75
C ASP A 73 7.61 -0.52 -31.63
N LEU A 74 8.76 -1.15 -31.91
CA LEU A 74 9.85 -0.53 -32.66
C LEU A 74 9.57 -0.49 -34.16
N ASN A 75 8.67 -1.33 -34.67
CA ASN A 75 8.29 -1.36 -36.07
C ASN A 75 7.32 -0.22 -36.39
N GLU A 76 6.32 -0.03 -35.51
CA GLU A 76 5.27 0.97 -35.72
C GLU A 76 5.64 2.36 -35.18
N GLY A 77 6.70 2.47 -34.37
CA GLY A 77 7.08 3.72 -33.72
C GLY A 77 6.03 4.17 -32.70
N LYS A 78 5.48 3.24 -31.92
CA LYS A 78 4.40 3.50 -30.97
C LYS A 78 4.67 2.92 -29.58
N VAL A 79 4.12 3.55 -28.55
CA VAL A 79 4.17 3.08 -27.16
C VAL A 79 2.76 2.90 -26.61
N MET A 80 2.46 1.71 -26.08
CA MET A 80 1.23 1.42 -25.36
C MET A 80 1.52 1.41 -23.85
N PHE A 81 0.71 2.14 -23.09
CA PHE A 81 0.76 2.14 -21.62
C PHE A 81 -0.38 1.29 -21.05
N ASP A 82 -0.02 0.15 -20.46
CA ASP A 82 -0.92 -0.69 -19.68
C ASP A 82 -0.73 -0.36 -18.19
N ILE A 83 -1.34 0.75 -17.79
CA ILE A 83 -1.33 1.27 -16.41
C ILE A 83 -2.51 0.67 -15.61
N ALA A 84 -3.42 -0.03 -16.27
CA ALA A 84 -4.68 -0.49 -15.69
C ALA A 84 -4.77 -1.99 -15.40
N GLY A 85 -3.76 -2.79 -15.75
CA GLY A 85 -3.70 -4.21 -15.32
C GLY A 85 -3.78 -4.44 -13.79
N ALA A 86 -3.71 -3.38 -12.98
CA ALA A 86 -3.93 -3.37 -11.54
C ALA A 86 -5.39 -2.99 -11.16
N ASP A 87 -6.39 -3.57 -11.83
CA ASP A 87 -7.81 -3.17 -11.76
C ASP A 87 -8.40 -3.04 -10.34
N ALA A 88 -7.94 -3.83 -9.36
CA ALA A 88 -8.43 -3.78 -7.98
C ALA A 88 -7.71 -2.73 -7.11
N ALA A 89 -6.45 -2.41 -7.41
CA ALA A 89 -5.61 -1.53 -6.59
C ALA A 89 -5.36 -0.14 -7.21
N LEU A 90 -5.75 0.08 -8.47
CA LEU A 90 -5.46 1.33 -9.16
C LEU A 90 -6.02 2.59 -8.45
N PRO A 91 -7.27 2.62 -7.96
CA PRO A 91 -7.81 3.80 -7.27
C PRO A 91 -7.05 4.14 -5.98
N SER A 92 -6.64 3.14 -5.20
CA SER A 92 -5.91 3.34 -3.95
C SER A 92 -4.47 3.78 -4.21
N LEU A 93 -3.83 3.22 -5.23
CA LEU A 93 -2.45 3.53 -5.61
C LEU A 93 -2.32 4.90 -6.32
N LEU A 94 -3.32 5.32 -7.09
CA LEU A 94 -3.32 6.62 -7.79
C LEU A 94 -3.81 7.78 -6.90
N ARG A 95 -4.40 7.50 -5.72
CA ARG A 95 -4.98 8.52 -4.86
C ARG A 95 -3.93 9.52 -4.38
N GLY A 96 -4.09 10.76 -4.82
CA GLY A 96 -3.29 11.89 -4.34
C GLY A 96 -1.80 11.81 -4.71
N GLY A 97 -1.45 11.15 -5.82
CA GLY A 97 -0.07 11.05 -6.31
C GLY A 97 0.77 9.96 -5.63
N GLY A 98 0.13 8.87 -5.18
CA GLY A 98 0.76 7.76 -4.46
C GLY A 98 1.57 6.78 -5.34
N LEU A 99 1.69 5.53 -4.88
CA LEU A 99 2.50 4.47 -5.52
C LEU A 99 2.19 4.25 -7.00
N GLY A 100 0.92 4.32 -7.41
CA GLY A 100 0.53 4.10 -8.80
C GLY A 100 0.97 5.25 -9.70
N SER A 101 1.00 6.48 -9.16
CA SER A 101 1.50 7.65 -9.88
C SER A 101 3.02 7.59 -10.04
N LEU A 102 3.73 7.09 -9.02
CA LEU A 102 5.16 6.76 -9.11
C LEU A 102 5.42 5.68 -10.17
N ALA A 103 4.72 4.55 -10.12
CA ALA A 103 4.91 3.47 -11.09
C ALA A 103 4.62 3.90 -12.53
N ALA A 104 3.55 4.68 -12.76
CA ALA A 104 3.25 5.25 -14.07
C ALA A 104 4.32 6.27 -14.52
N SER A 105 4.84 7.07 -13.59
CA SER A 105 5.91 8.04 -13.88
C SER A 105 7.20 7.35 -14.31
N GLU A 106 7.56 6.22 -13.71
CA GLU A 106 8.71 5.41 -14.12
C GLU A 106 8.59 4.90 -15.57
N LEU A 107 7.39 4.44 -15.94
CA LEU A 107 7.11 4.03 -17.32
C LEU A 107 7.23 5.20 -18.30
N ILE A 108 6.68 6.36 -17.94
CA ILE A 108 6.72 7.58 -18.77
C ILE A 108 8.16 8.06 -18.92
N GLN A 109 8.92 8.11 -17.83
CA GLN A 109 10.31 8.56 -17.84
C GLN A 109 11.18 7.67 -18.74
N TRP A 110 11.04 6.35 -18.64
CA TRP A 110 11.73 5.42 -19.53
C TRP A 110 11.34 5.65 -21.00
N ALA A 111 10.04 5.75 -21.29
CA ALA A 111 9.56 5.94 -22.65
C ALA A 111 10.04 7.28 -23.22
N GLN A 112 10.06 8.35 -22.42
CA GLN A 112 10.54 9.68 -22.84
C GLN A 112 12.04 9.68 -23.15
N GLN A 113 12.85 9.00 -22.35
CA GLN A 113 14.30 8.95 -22.55
C GLN A 113 14.69 8.22 -23.84
N GLN A 114 13.89 7.24 -24.26
CA GLN A 114 14.26 6.33 -25.36
C GLN A 114 13.43 6.58 -26.63
N TYR A 115 12.18 7.03 -26.49
CA TYR A 115 11.15 7.00 -27.53
C TYR A 115 10.25 8.25 -27.50
N SER A 116 10.78 9.42 -27.21
CA SER A 116 10.00 10.67 -27.10
C SER A 116 9.13 10.98 -28.32
N ASP A 117 9.61 10.62 -29.51
CA ASP A 117 8.94 10.88 -30.79
C ASP A 117 7.88 9.83 -31.15
N PHE A 118 7.81 8.73 -30.41
CA PHE A 118 6.85 7.66 -30.69
C PHE A 118 5.42 8.11 -30.39
N GLY A 119 4.49 7.61 -31.20
CA GLY A 119 3.06 7.83 -30.98
C GLY A 119 2.57 7.05 -29.75
N VAL A 120 1.57 7.57 -29.03
CA VAL A 120 0.99 6.84 -27.90
C VAL A 120 -0.27 6.10 -28.33
N VAL A 121 -0.27 4.78 -28.17
CA VAL A 121 -1.49 3.96 -28.37
C VAL A 121 -2.38 4.16 -27.16
N SER A 122 -3.68 4.32 -27.43
CA SER A 122 -4.66 4.51 -26.38
C SER A 122 -4.67 3.35 -25.39
N GLY A 123 -4.38 3.65 -24.12
CA GLY A 123 -4.55 2.74 -23.00
C GLY A 123 -6.00 2.75 -22.51
N ARG A 124 -6.38 1.67 -21.81
CA ARG A 124 -7.73 1.52 -21.25
C ARG A 124 -7.64 1.17 -19.78
N ALA A 125 -8.52 1.76 -18.97
CA ALA A 125 -8.80 1.34 -17.61
C ALA A 125 -10.15 0.64 -17.53
N SER A 126 -10.22 -0.50 -16.84
CA SER A 126 -11.44 -1.28 -16.67
C SER A 126 -12.53 -0.50 -15.94
N SER A 127 -13.77 -0.92 -16.16
CA SER A 127 -14.91 -0.44 -15.37
C SER A 127 -14.85 -0.89 -13.91
N ALA A 128 -14.10 -1.95 -13.58
CA ALA A 128 -13.91 -2.40 -12.20
C ALA A 128 -13.30 -1.30 -11.31
N ILE A 129 -12.42 -0.49 -11.89
CA ILE A 129 -11.80 0.69 -11.25
C ILE A 129 -12.86 1.72 -10.87
N LEU A 130 -13.99 1.80 -11.59
CA LEU A 130 -15.09 2.75 -11.34
C LEU A 130 -16.02 2.34 -10.19
N ASN A 131 -15.86 1.13 -9.62
CA ASN A 131 -16.76 0.61 -8.60
C ASN A 131 -16.47 1.12 -7.17
N TYR A 132 -15.46 1.98 -6.99
CA TYR A 132 -15.10 2.56 -5.70
C TYR A 132 -15.52 4.05 -5.60
N PRO A 133 -15.90 4.55 -4.42
CA PRO A 133 -16.26 5.96 -4.26
C PRO A 133 -15.12 6.90 -4.72
N ASN A 134 -15.45 7.86 -5.59
CA ASN A 134 -14.54 8.86 -6.17
C ASN A 134 -13.40 8.32 -7.06
N SER A 135 -13.35 7.02 -7.36
CA SER A 135 -12.24 6.42 -8.10
C SER A 135 -12.11 6.94 -9.53
N GLU A 136 -13.23 7.15 -10.23
CA GLU A 136 -13.24 7.74 -11.58
C GLU A 136 -12.57 9.12 -11.56
N SER A 137 -13.00 9.98 -10.62
CA SER A 137 -12.46 11.33 -10.49
C SER A 137 -10.97 11.34 -10.18
N ILE A 138 -10.51 10.44 -9.31
CA ILE A 138 -9.10 10.29 -8.94
C ILE A 138 -8.29 9.80 -10.14
N ALA A 139 -8.75 8.75 -10.82
CA ALA A 139 -8.07 8.17 -11.98
C ALA A 139 -7.97 9.19 -13.12
N VAL A 140 -9.08 9.86 -13.46
CA VAL A 140 -9.11 10.92 -14.49
C VAL A 140 -8.15 12.06 -14.13
N HIS A 141 -8.20 12.55 -12.88
CA HIS A 141 -7.34 13.63 -12.44
C HIS A 141 -5.86 13.24 -12.50
N THR A 142 -5.49 12.05 -12.04
CA THR A 142 -4.10 11.57 -12.07
C THR A 142 -3.62 11.34 -13.50
N LEU A 143 -4.42 10.69 -14.36
CA LEU A 143 -4.08 10.48 -15.77
C LEU A 143 -3.90 11.80 -16.52
N LYS A 144 -4.74 12.81 -16.25
CA LYS A 144 -4.56 14.17 -16.81
C LYS A 144 -3.27 14.83 -16.32
N LYS A 145 -2.90 14.66 -15.05
CA LYS A 145 -1.61 15.15 -14.51
C LYS A 145 -0.39 14.48 -15.13
N LEU A 146 -0.55 13.28 -15.68
CA LEU A 146 0.48 12.57 -16.45
C LEU A 146 0.50 12.96 -17.94
N GLY A 147 -0.34 13.92 -18.36
CA GLY A 147 -0.41 14.42 -19.72
C GLY A 147 -1.33 13.64 -20.65
N PHE A 148 -2.09 12.66 -20.15
CA PHE A 148 -3.05 11.94 -20.98
C PHE A 148 -4.35 12.72 -21.18
N THR A 149 -4.87 12.68 -22.41
CA THR A 149 -6.28 12.96 -22.69
C THR A 149 -7.10 11.76 -22.22
N VAL A 150 -8.16 12.00 -21.45
CA VAL A 150 -8.97 10.94 -20.84
C VAL A 150 -10.43 11.10 -21.26
N GLY A 151 -11.02 10.02 -21.75
CA GLY A 151 -12.44 9.91 -22.11
C GLY A 151 -13.05 8.60 -21.62
N ARG A 152 -14.33 8.39 -21.94
CA ARG A 152 -15.00 7.11 -21.66
C ARG A 152 -14.70 6.10 -22.75
N SER A 153 -14.39 4.87 -22.36
CA SER A 153 -14.19 3.79 -23.32
C SER A 153 -15.53 3.29 -23.85
N PRO A 154 -15.67 3.02 -25.17
CA PRO A 154 -16.88 2.42 -25.74
C PRO A 154 -17.15 0.99 -25.20
N LYS A 155 -16.14 0.34 -24.63
CA LYS A 155 -16.27 -0.98 -24.00
C LYS A 155 -16.52 -0.90 -22.48
N GLY A 156 -16.71 0.30 -21.92
CA GLY A 156 -16.82 0.57 -20.48
C GLY A 156 -15.47 0.89 -19.82
N GLY A 157 -15.49 1.73 -18.77
CA GLY A 157 -14.28 2.22 -18.11
C GLY A 157 -13.73 3.52 -18.72
N LEU A 158 -12.45 3.81 -18.45
CA LEU A 158 -11.77 4.99 -19.00
C LEU A 158 -10.89 4.58 -20.19
N GLN A 159 -10.78 5.48 -21.15
CA GLN A 159 -9.83 5.39 -22.24
C GLN A 159 -8.92 6.62 -22.16
N PHE A 160 -7.62 6.40 -22.25
CA PHE A 160 -6.64 7.48 -22.20
C PHE A 160 -5.65 7.39 -23.37
N SER A 161 -5.21 8.55 -23.86
CA SER A 161 -4.33 8.65 -25.02
C SER A 161 -3.48 9.91 -24.96
N ALA A 162 -2.41 9.94 -25.73
CA ALA A 162 -1.63 11.13 -26.05
C ALA A 162 -1.22 11.05 -27.53
N GLU A 163 -0.80 12.16 -28.13
CA GLU A 163 -0.32 12.12 -29.51
C GLU A 163 1.10 11.53 -29.55
N ARG A 164 1.96 11.98 -28.64
CA ARG A 164 3.37 11.56 -28.53
C ARG A 164 3.80 11.36 -27.09
N VAL A 165 4.78 10.48 -26.91
CA VAL A 165 5.38 10.21 -25.59
C VAL A 165 6.00 11.47 -24.98
N GLY A 166 6.62 12.34 -25.80
CA GLY A 166 7.21 13.60 -25.35
C GLY A 166 6.24 14.60 -24.72
N GLN A 167 4.92 14.43 -24.90
CA GLN A 167 3.89 15.28 -24.29
C GLN A 167 3.49 14.83 -22.88
N LEU A 168 3.88 13.61 -22.49
CA LEU A 168 3.55 13.07 -21.17
C LEU A 168 4.36 13.76 -20.07
N SER A 169 3.91 13.65 -18.83
CA SER A 169 4.60 14.21 -17.67
C SER A 169 4.68 13.19 -16.55
N THR A 170 5.73 13.29 -15.75
CA THR A 170 5.83 12.55 -14.49
C THR A 170 5.04 13.28 -13.40
N HIS A 171 4.37 12.53 -12.53
CA HIS A 171 3.66 13.09 -11.39
C HIS A 171 3.74 12.15 -10.19
N VAL A 172 4.35 12.63 -9.11
CA VAL A 172 4.42 11.93 -7.82
C VAL A 172 4.21 12.96 -6.71
N ASN A 173 3.47 12.59 -5.67
CA ASN A 173 3.35 13.41 -4.48
C ASN A 173 4.46 13.05 -3.50
N THR A 174 5.52 13.86 -3.50
CA THR A 174 6.70 13.68 -2.64
C THR A 174 6.42 13.86 -1.15
N ASN A 175 5.29 14.49 -0.78
CA ASN A 175 4.87 14.56 0.63
C ASN A 175 4.29 13.23 1.11
N LYS A 176 3.87 12.35 0.19
CA LYS A 176 3.30 11.03 0.49
C LYS A 176 4.24 9.88 0.18
N VAL A 177 5.09 10.04 -0.83
CA VAL A 177 5.93 8.98 -1.37
C VAL A 177 7.38 9.40 -1.21
N GLU A 178 8.16 8.57 -0.51
CA GLU A 178 9.58 8.81 -0.27
C GLU A 178 10.38 7.56 -0.60
N THR A 179 11.54 7.72 -1.24
CA THR A 179 12.48 6.62 -1.44
C THR A 179 13.13 6.26 -0.10
N ALA A 180 13.00 5.01 0.31
CA ALA A 180 13.63 4.49 1.50
C ALA A 180 14.88 3.67 1.14
N THR A 181 15.78 3.51 2.10
CA THR A 181 16.89 2.56 1.97
C THR A 181 16.62 1.31 2.79
N PRO A 182 17.20 0.15 2.43
CA PRO A 182 17.02 -1.07 3.21
C PRO A 182 17.51 -0.92 4.66
N SER A 183 18.56 -0.12 4.89
CA SER A 183 19.07 0.16 6.24
C SER A 183 18.09 1.02 7.04
N THR A 184 17.49 2.07 6.45
CA THR A 184 16.46 2.88 7.12
C THR A 184 15.24 2.02 7.48
N TRP A 185 14.77 1.20 6.54
CA TRP A 185 13.63 0.31 6.76
C TRP A 185 13.91 -0.74 7.85
N PHE A 186 15.08 -1.39 7.82
CA PHE A 186 15.49 -2.35 8.83
C PHE A 186 15.62 -1.69 10.22
N ASN A 187 16.20 -0.48 10.29
CA ASN A 187 16.29 0.28 11.54
C ASN A 187 14.91 0.61 12.11
N ASN A 188 13.95 1.00 11.26
CA ASN A 188 12.58 1.27 11.68
C ASN A 188 11.90 0.00 12.21
N ILE A 189 12.01 -1.13 11.49
CA ILE A 189 11.52 -2.43 11.97
C ILE A 189 12.15 -2.81 13.31
N MET A 190 13.47 -2.61 13.47
CA MET A 190 14.16 -2.91 14.72
C MET A 190 13.69 -2.01 15.86
N GLN A 191 13.48 -0.71 15.61
CA GLN A 191 12.93 0.20 16.62
C GLN A 191 11.50 -0.17 16.99
N ASP A 192 10.65 -0.52 16.03
CA ASP A 192 9.29 -0.97 16.28
C ASP A 192 9.27 -2.26 17.10
N ASN A 193 10.13 -3.22 16.75
CA ASN A 193 10.31 -4.45 17.53
C ASN A 193 10.82 -4.19 18.94
N LEU A 194 11.76 -3.26 19.12
CA LEU A 194 12.27 -2.86 20.44
C LEU A 194 11.20 -2.15 21.26
N ASN A 195 10.40 -1.29 20.65
CA ASN A 195 9.28 -0.60 21.30
C ASN A 195 8.20 -1.60 21.72
N MET A 196 7.91 -2.59 20.89
CA MET A 196 7.03 -3.70 21.25
C MET A 196 7.60 -4.53 22.41
N ALA A 197 8.88 -4.88 22.37
CA ALA A 197 9.51 -5.62 23.46
C ALA A 197 9.44 -4.84 24.78
N ARG A 198 9.58 -3.51 24.73
CA ARG A 198 9.42 -2.61 25.89
C ARG A 198 7.96 -2.55 26.37
N GLN A 199 6.99 -2.48 25.47
CA GLN A 199 5.56 -2.51 25.84
C GLN A 199 5.18 -3.83 26.49
N VAL A 200 5.59 -4.97 25.92
CA VAL A 200 5.34 -6.31 26.49
C VAL A 200 5.99 -6.43 27.86
N LYS A 201 7.20 -5.89 28.03
CA LYS A 201 7.86 -5.84 29.34
C LYS A 201 7.07 -5.01 30.35
N SER A 202 6.62 -3.80 29.97
CA SER A 202 5.78 -2.95 30.83
C SER A 202 4.49 -3.66 31.26
N LEU A 203 3.80 -4.29 30.32
CA LEU A 203 2.60 -5.10 30.60
C LEU A 203 2.90 -6.28 31.52
N THR A 204 4.05 -6.94 31.34
CA THR A 204 4.48 -8.05 32.21
C THR A 204 4.79 -7.57 33.63
N ASP A 205 5.45 -6.42 33.75
CA ASP A 205 5.79 -5.79 35.02
C ASP A 205 4.52 -5.30 35.75
N GLU A 206 3.57 -4.70 35.02
CA GLU A 206 2.25 -4.30 35.54
C GLU A 206 1.42 -5.50 36.00
N VAL A 207 1.38 -6.58 35.21
CA VAL A 207 0.70 -7.84 35.59
C VAL A 207 1.35 -8.46 36.83
N SER A 208 2.68 -8.41 36.92
CA SER A 208 3.41 -8.92 38.09
C SER A 208 3.12 -8.08 39.33
N LEU A 209 3.07 -6.75 39.19
CA LEU A 209 2.72 -5.82 40.26
C LEU A 209 1.26 -5.99 40.71
N LEU A 210 0.32 -6.16 39.78
CA LEU A 210 -1.09 -6.50 40.05
C LEU A 210 -1.19 -7.85 40.78
N LYS A 211 -0.43 -8.85 40.35
CA LYS A 211 -0.37 -10.15 41.02
C LYS A 211 0.15 -10.01 42.45
N GLU A 212 1.22 -9.26 42.68
CA GLU A 212 1.74 -8.98 44.02
C GLU A 212 0.74 -8.22 44.89
N GLN A 213 0.07 -7.20 44.35
CA GLN A 213 -1.00 -6.47 45.04
C GLN A 213 -2.18 -7.38 45.39
N LEU A 214 -2.56 -8.32 44.52
CA LEU A 214 -3.59 -9.32 44.78
C LEU A 214 -3.16 -10.34 45.86
N TYR A 215 -1.88 -10.75 45.89
CA TYR A 215 -1.35 -11.58 46.98
C TYR A 215 -1.30 -10.82 48.32
N GLN A 216 -0.95 -9.53 48.31
CA GLN A 216 -0.97 -8.69 49.51
C GLN A 216 -2.38 -8.41 50.01
N THR A 217 -3.35 -8.14 49.13
CA THR A 217 -4.76 -7.98 49.54
C THR A 217 -5.42 -9.29 49.96
N SER A 218 -5.06 -10.43 49.36
CA SER A 218 -5.56 -11.74 49.81
C SER A 218 -4.94 -12.20 51.13
N SER A 219 -3.69 -11.84 51.41
CA SER A 219 -3.04 -12.08 52.72
C SER A 219 -3.54 -11.12 53.80
N GLN A 220 -3.90 -9.88 53.47
CA GLN A 220 -4.62 -8.97 54.38
C GLN A 220 -6.05 -9.45 54.65
N LYS A 221 -6.77 -10.01 53.66
CA LYS A 221 -8.12 -10.56 53.86
C LYS A 221 -8.16 -11.87 54.66
N ARG A 222 -7.02 -12.50 54.98
CA ARG A 222 -6.97 -13.66 55.89
C ARG A 222 -7.15 -13.30 57.37
N SER A 223 -7.21 -12.02 57.75
CA SER A 223 -7.58 -11.60 59.10
C SER A 223 -9.07 -11.26 59.27
N SER A 224 -9.90 -11.35 58.21
CA SER A 224 -11.35 -11.12 58.31
C SER A 224 -12.14 -11.92 57.26
N ILE A 225 -12.68 -13.07 57.67
CA ILE A 225 -13.82 -13.77 57.02
C ILE A 225 -15.11 -13.08 57.53
N PRO A 226 -16.28 -13.02 56.82
CA PRO A 226 -16.79 -14.00 55.85
C PRO A 226 -17.49 -13.53 54.55
N MET A 227 -17.64 -14.52 53.66
CA MET A 227 -18.78 -14.79 52.73
C MET A 227 -19.18 -13.74 51.68
N ALA A 228 -18.54 -13.78 50.51
CA ALA A 228 -19.18 -13.48 49.20
C ALA A 228 -18.34 -13.97 47.99
N SER A 229 -17.54 -15.02 48.14
CA SER A 229 -16.48 -15.38 47.18
C SER A 229 -16.95 -16.18 45.95
N GLY A 230 -18.25 -16.48 45.83
CA GLY A 230 -18.79 -17.30 44.74
C GLY A 230 -19.21 -16.54 43.48
N LEU A 231 -19.47 -15.23 43.58
CA LEU A 231 -20.06 -14.45 42.47
C LEU A 231 -19.02 -13.66 41.65
N LEU A 232 -17.85 -13.34 42.21
CA LEU A 232 -16.85 -12.51 41.52
C LEU A 232 -15.88 -13.31 40.63
N MET A 233 -15.67 -14.60 40.90
CA MET A 233 -14.85 -15.46 40.02
C MET A 233 -15.57 -15.82 38.71
N GLY A 234 -16.91 -15.79 38.67
CA GLY A 234 -17.69 -16.05 37.45
C GLY A 234 -17.72 -14.86 36.47
N VAL A 235 -17.57 -13.63 36.96
CA VAL A 235 -17.63 -12.42 36.11
C VAL A 235 -16.32 -12.16 35.38
N VAL A 236 -15.18 -12.51 35.98
CA VAL A 236 -13.86 -12.29 35.35
C VAL A 236 -13.55 -13.32 34.27
N ALA A 237 -13.99 -14.58 34.42
CA ALA A 237 -13.86 -15.59 33.38
C ALA A 237 -14.84 -15.39 32.20
N GLY A 238 -16.03 -14.84 32.46
CA GLY A 238 -17.03 -14.53 31.43
C GLY A 238 -16.66 -13.31 30.56
N ALA A 239 -16.05 -12.28 31.13
CA ALA A 239 -15.63 -11.09 30.37
C ALA A 239 -14.46 -11.39 29.41
N ALA A 240 -13.51 -12.24 29.80
CA ALA A 240 -12.38 -12.60 28.95
C ALA A 240 -12.79 -13.45 27.73
N LEU A 241 -13.80 -14.33 27.86
CA LEU A 241 -14.30 -15.16 26.75
C LEU A 241 -15.33 -14.44 25.87
N ALA A 242 -16.18 -13.56 26.43
CA ALA A 242 -17.14 -12.79 25.62
C ALA A 242 -16.46 -11.73 24.74
N SER A 243 -15.33 -11.16 25.20
CA SER A 243 -14.51 -10.21 24.41
C SER A 243 -13.85 -10.86 23.19
N MET A 244 -13.62 -12.17 23.21
CA MET A 244 -13.02 -12.92 22.10
C MET A 244 -14.05 -13.50 21.12
N LEU A 245 -15.33 -13.58 21.50
CA LEU A 245 -16.38 -14.21 20.69
C LEU A 245 -17.35 -13.23 20.01
N PHE A 246 -17.41 -11.96 20.43
CA PHE A 246 -18.33 -10.95 19.84
C PHE A 246 -17.62 -9.73 19.23
N GLY A 247 -16.37 -9.90 18.81
CA GLY A 247 -15.65 -8.93 17.96
C GLY A 247 -15.70 -9.33 16.48
N ILE A 248 -16.90 -9.41 15.90
CA ILE A 248 -17.16 -9.38 14.44
C ILE A 248 -18.28 -8.37 14.21
#